data_AF-A0AAE2A8F9-F1
#
_entry.id   AF-A0AAE2A8F9-F1
#
_cell.length_a   1.000
_cell.length_b   1.000
_cell.length_c   1.000
_cell.angle_alpha   90.00
_cell.angle_beta   90.00
_cell.angle_gamma   90.00
#
_symmetry.space_group_name_H-M   'P 1'
#
loop_
_entity.id
_entity.type
_entity.pdbx_description
1 polymer ?
#
loop_
_entity_poly.entity_id
_entity_poly.type
_entity_poly.pdbx_seq_one_letter_code
_entity_poly.pdbx_strand_id
1 'polypeptide(L)'
;MEPRNIVLCLACFLLLANGLTFGIRFLKKRNLLLALEWFVVAFSATNFLIFFLTGSEHAYLISYFCDAFSRAFGIPIITVLGLMAVTHAYKPSMGKELMMFAGALLGTLALISTKVLVTLLPYFYVLMWVMFSVYLVYFAVRLANVGESLHAIGVMIGMLASLTIACIYDFYKIPGDDSNVLLNFYVLALTTWAYLLVHLYYAYCALERAKGAMAVLQTR
;
A
#
# COMPACT_ATOMS: atom_id res chain seq x y z
N MET A 1 -14.85 -12.18 -22.87
CA MET A 1 -13.87 -11.17 -22.44
C MET A 1 -12.52 -11.55 -23.01
N GLU A 2 -11.72 -10.58 -23.46
CA GLU A 2 -10.36 -10.84 -23.94
C GLU A 2 -9.45 -11.38 -22.82
N PRO A 3 -8.46 -12.25 -23.12
CA PRO A 3 -7.56 -12.83 -22.12
C PRO A 3 -6.87 -11.79 -21.23
N ARG A 4 -6.47 -10.66 -21.80
CA ARG A 4 -5.87 -9.53 -21.07
C ARG A 4 -6.80 -8.99 -19.98
N ASN A 5 -8.07 -8.75 -20.30
CA ASN A 5 -9.05 -8.24 -19.35
C ASN A 5 -9.34 -9.26 -18.23
N ILE A 6 -9.30 -10.56 -18.53
CA ILE A 6 -9.44 -11.60 -17.51
C ILE A 6 -8.28 -11.54 -16.51
N VAL A 7 -7.04 -11.44 -16.98
CA VAL A 7 -5.86 -11.33 -16.10
C VAL A 7 -5.90 -10.04 -15.27
N LEU A 8 -6.32 -8.91 -15.86
CA LEU A 8 -6.51 -7.66 -15.13
C LEU A 8 -7.56 -7.78 -14.03
N CYS A 9 -8.71 -8.38 -14.32
CA CYS A 9 -9.74 -8.65 -13.32
C CYS A 9 -9.22 -9.55 -12.19
N LEU A 10 -8.43 -10.59 -12.52
CA LEU A 10 -7.80 -11.45 -11.51
C LEU A 10 -6.80 -10.69 -10.64
N ALA A 11 -5.99 -9.81 -11.23
CA ALA A 11 -5.05 -8.96 -10.49
C ALA A 11 -5.78 -7.97 -9.56
N CYS A 12 -6.88 -7.35 -10.03
CA CYS A 12 -7.73 -6.51 -9.19
C CYS A 12 -8.35 -7.32 -8.03
N PHE A 13 -8.87 -8.52 -8.32
CA PHE A 13 -9.44 -9.39 -7.30
C PHE A 13 -8.41 -9.82 -6.27
N LEU A 14 -7.19 -10.13 -6.68
CA LEU A 14 -6.09 -10.46 -5.77
C LEU A 14 -5.79 -9.29 -4.82
N LEU A 15 -5.68 -8.07 -5.34
CA LEU A 15 -5.44 -6.88 -4.54
C LEU A 15 -6.60 -6.59 -3.58
N LEU A 16 -7.84 -6.70 -4.07
CA LEU A 16 -9.06 -6.59 -3.27
C LEU A 16 -9.08 -7.60 -2.13
N ALA A 17 -8.86 -8.88 -2.43
CA ALA A 17 -8.93 -9.96 -1.46
C ALA A 17 -7.88 -9.78 -0.36
N ASN A 18 -6.66 -9.40 -0.73
CA ASN A 18 -5.59 -9.12 0.22
C ASN A 18 -5.88 -7.86 1.05
N GLY A 19 -6.28 -6.76 0.42
CA GLY A 19 -6.65 -5.53 1.10
C GLY A 19 -7.73 -5.76 2.16
N LEU A 20 -8.83 -6.43 1.78
CA LEU A 20 -9.93 -6.72 2.71
C LEU A 20 -9.50 -7.68 3.83
N THR A 21 -8.84 -8.79 3.48
CA THR A 21 -8.44 -9.82 4.46
C THR A 21 -7.47 -9.26 5.50
N PHE A 22 -6.42 -8.57 5.06
CA PHE A 22 -5.41 -8.04 5.96
C PHE A 22 -5.87 -6.76 6.66
N GLY A 23 -6.73 -5.95 6.03
CA GLY A 23 -7.40 -4.81 6.69
C GLY A 23 -8.25 -5.25 7.88
N ILE A 24 -9.08 -6.29 7.71
CA ILE A 24 -9.84 -6.89 8.82
C ILE A 24 -8.91 -7.43 9.91
N ARG A 25 -7.79 -8.07 9.52
CA ARG A 25 -6.82 -8.58 10.49
C ARG A 25 -6.10 -7.46 11.26
N PHE A 26 -5.81 -6.31 10.63
CA PHE A 26 -5.27 -5.15 11.33
C PHE A 26 -6.28 -4.51 12.27
N LEU A 27 -7.56 -4.46 11.88
CA LEU A 27 -8.64 -3.98 12.74
C LEU A 27 -8.74 -4.85 14.01
N LYS A 28 -8.63 -6.17 13.88
CA LYS A 28 -8.57 -7.11 15.02
C LYS A 28 -7.35 -6.88 15.92
N LYS A 29 -6.25 -6.32 15.38
CA LYS A 29 -5.05 -5.92 16.13
C LYS A 29 -5.14 -4.50 16.71
N ARG A 30 -6.29 -3.83 16.59
CA ARG A 30 -6.52 -2.44 17.03
C ARG A 30 -5.54 -1.46 16.39
N ASN A 31 -5.13 -1.72 15.15
CA ASN A 31 -4.34 -0.80 14.35
C ASN A 31 -5.24 -0.21 13.27
N LEU A 32 -5.92 0.90 13.60
CA LEU A 32 -6.94 1.49 12.74
C LEU A 32 -6.30 2.13 11.49
N LEU A 33 -5.13 2.76 11.63
CA LEU A 33 -4.43 3.39 10.50
C LEU A 33 -4.14 2.39 9.39
N LEU A 34 -3.54 1.23 9.73
CA LEU A 34 -3.27 0.18 8.74
C LEU A 34 -4.56 -0.45 8.20
N ALA A 35 -5.56 -0.64 9.06
CA ALA A 35 -6.85 -1.19 8.61
C ALA A 35 -7.52 -0.28 7.57
N LEU A 36 -7.61 1.02 7.84
CA LEU A 36 -8.24 1.99 6.95
C LEU A 36 -7.51 2.09 5.61
N GLU A 37 -6.17 2.14 5.63
CA GLU A 37 -5.39 2.16 4.38
C GLU A 37 -5.64 0.91 3.54
N TRP A 38 -5.62 -0.28 4.15
CA TRP A 38 -5.89 -1.53 3.44
C TRP A 38 -7.31 -1.56 2.86
N PHE A 39 -8.29 -0.96 3.56
CA PHE A 39 -9.65 -0.82 3.04
C PHE A 39 -9.74 0.18 1.89
N VAL A 40 -8.96 1.26 1.88
CA VAL A 40 -8.88 2.16 0.72
C VAL A 40 -8.32 1.44 -0.48
N VAL A 41 -7.25 0.67 -0.31
CA VAL A 41 -6.67 -0.12 -1.42
C VAL A 41 -7.66 -1.18 -1.91
N ALA A 42 -8.38 -1.87 -1.02
CA ALA A 42 -9.42 -2.82 -1.40
C ALA A 42 -10.59 -2.15 -2.14
N PHE A 43 -11.03 -0.99 -1.67
CA PHE A 43 -12.09 -0.21 -2.28
C PHE A 43 -11.67 0.32 -3.67
N SER A 44 -10.41 0.77 -3.81
CA SER A 44 -9.82 1.13 -5.10
C SER A 44 -9.85 -0.05 -6.08
N ALA A 45 -9.34 -1.21 -5.66
CA ALA A 45 -9.28 -2.41 -6.48
C ALA A 45 -10.68 -2.92 -6.87
N THR A 46 -11.67 -2.76 -5.99
CA THR A 46 -13.08 -3.09 -6.29
C THR A 46 -13.63 -2.22 -7.40
N ASN A 47 -13.42 -0.90 -7.32
CA ASN A 47 -13.88 0.03 -8.35
C ASN A 47 -13.12 -0.18 -9.67
N PHE A 48 -11.82 -0.49 -9.61
CA PHE A 48 -11.05 -0.81 -10.81
C PHE A 48 -11.48 -2.12 -11.47
N LEU A 49 -11.86 -3.13 -10.67
CA LEU A 49 -12.49 -4.36 -11.16
C LEU A 49 -13.81 -4.06 -11.86
N ILE A 50 -14.67 -3.23 -11.25
CA ILE A 50 -15.95 -2.80 -11.88
C ILE A 50 -15.67 -2.09 -13.20
N PHE A 51 -14.67 -1.21 -13.26
CA PHE A 51 -14.28 -0.55 -14.50
C PHE A 51 -13.91 -1.56 -15.60
N PHE A 52 -13.05 -2.55 -15.34
CA PHE A 52 -12.70 -3.55 -16.35
C PHE A 52 -13.84 -4.47 -16.76
N LEU A 53 -14.84 -4.67 -15.89
CA LEU A 53 -16.02 -5.48 -16.19
C LEU A 53 -17.10 -4.71 -16.97
N THR A 54 -17.23 -3.41 -16.74
CA THR A 54 -18.40 -2.63 -17.18
C THR A 54 -18.06 -1.43 -18.07
N GLY A 55 -16.81 -0.97 -18.07
CA GLY A 55 -16.38 0.28 -18.71
C GLY A 55 -16.82 1.55 -17.97
N SER A 56 -17.31 1.45 -16.73
CA SER A 56 -17.84 2.61 -15.97
C SER A 56 -16.75 3.63 -15.62
N GLU A 57 -16.83 4.82 -16.22
CA GLU A 57 -15.92 5.94 -15.93
C GLU A 57 -16.00 6.41 -14.47
N HIS A 58 -17.19 6.36 -13.85
CA HIS A 58 -17.33 6.70 -12.44
C HIS A 58 -16.52 5.76 -11.53
N ALA A 59 -16.52 4.46 -11.84
CA ALA A 59 -15.72 3.49 -11.10
C ALA A 59 -14.22 3.76 -11.30
N TYR A 60 -13.80 4.12 -12.52
CA TYR A 60 -12.43 4.53 -12.78
C TYR A 60 -12.02 5.78 -11.97
N LEU A 61 -12.84 6.82 -11.94
CA LEU A 61 -12.56 8.05 -11.20
C LEU A 61 -12.43 7.80 -9.68
N ILE A 62 -13.25 6.92 -9.12
CA ILE A 62 -13.16 6.54 -7.70
C ILE A 62 -11.84 5.78 -7.46
N SER A 63 -11.51 4.80 -8.31
CA SER A 63 -10.25 4.06 -8.19
C SER A 63 -9.05 4.99 -8.30
N TYR A 64 -9.07 5.93 -9.26
CA TYR A 64 -8.02 6.92 -9.45
C TYR A 64 -7.83 7.80 -8.21
N PHE A 65 -8.92 8.28 -7.60
CA PHE A 65 -8.85 9.05 -6.35
C PHE A 65 -8.20 8.25 -5.23
N CYS A 66 -8.62 7.00 -5.04
CA CYS A 66 -8.08 6.14 -4.00
C CYS A 66 -6.60 5.79 -4.24
N ASP A 67 -6.20 5.53 -5.49
CA ASP A 67 -4.80 5.32 -5.86
C ASP A 67 -3.96 6.58 -5.57
N ALA A 68 -4.45 7.76 -5.96
CA ALA A 68 -3.80 9.03 -5.65
C ALA A 68 -3.64 9.25 -4.14
N PHE A 69 -4.65 8.91 -3.33
CA PHE A 69 -4.59 8.96 -1.87
C PHE A 69 -3.51 8.02 -1.32
N SER A 70 -3.53 6.75 -1.73
CA SER A 70 -2.58 5.75 -1.26
C SER A 70 -1.15 6.10 -1.64
N ARG A 71 -0.92 6.64 -2.85
CA ARG A 71 0.42 7.05 -3.32
C ARG A 71 0.93 8.33 -2.67
N ALA A 72 0.04 9.28 -2.35
CA ALA A 72 0.42 10.53 -1.73
C ALA A 72 0.66 10.40 -0.22
N PHE A 73 -0.32 9.85 0.49
CA PHE A 73 -0.40 9.94 1.94
C PHE A 73 -0.65 8.59 2.60
N GLY A 74 -1.50 7.75 2.02
CA GLY A 74 -1.92 6.48 2.61
C GLY A 74 -0.76 5.53 2.90
N ILE A 75 -0.05 5.09 1.87
CA ILE A 75 1.09 4.18 2.05
C ILE A 75 2.30 4.92 2.64
N PRO A 76 2.73 6.08 2.12
CA PRO A 76 3.95 6.71 2.63
C PRO A 76 3.86 7.28 4.04
N ILE A 77 2.68 7.71 4.49
CA ILE A 77 2.50 8.38 5.79
C ILE A 77 1.64 7.53 6.73
N ILE A 78 0.39 7.20 6.34
CA ILE A 78 -0.53 6.46 7.21
C ILE A 78 0.02 5.08 7.55
N THR A 79 0.61 4.37 6.58
CA THR A 79 1.22 3.07 6.84
C THR A 79 2.45 3.18 7.73
N VAL A 80 3.30 4.20 7.55
CA VAL A 80 4.45 4.43 8.46
C VAL A 80 3.96 4.62 9.89
N LEU A 81 3.01 5.52 10.11
CA LEU A 81 2.42 5.79 11.42
C LEU A 81 1.80 4.51 12.03
N GLY A 82 1.13 3.71 11.21
CA GLY A 82 0.61 2.40 11.62
C GLY A 82 1.69 1.39 12.00
N LEU A 83 2.78 1.31 11.24
CA LEU A 83 3.93 0.45 11.54
C LEU A 83 4.71 0.93 12.78
N MET A 84 4.63 2.22 13.12
CA MET A 84 5.25 2.76 14.34
C MET A 84 4.70 2.18 15.64
N ALA A 85 3.53 1.53 15.60
CA ALA A 85 3.02 0.74 16.73
C ALA A 85 4.00 -0.39 17.13
N VAL A 86 4.65 -1.03 16.16
CA VAL A 86 5.62 -2.11 16.42
C VAL A 86 7.06 -1.59 16.46
N THR A 87 7.44 -0.54 15.73
CA THR A 87 8.83 -0.04 15.79
C THR A 87 9.10 0.91 16.96
N HIS A 88 8.16 1.81 17.27
CA HIS A 88 8.34 2.89 18.26
C HIS A 88 7.32 2.86 19.40
N ALA A 89 6.42 1.87 19.45
CA ALA A 89 5.30 1.82 20.40
C ALA A 89 4.34 3.03 20.29
N TYR A 90 4.29 3.66 19.12
CA TYR A 90 3.39 4.78 18.85
C TYR A 90 1.95 4.25 18.70
N LYS A 91 1.06 4.64 19.62
CA LYS A 91 -0.36 4.24 19.63
C LYS A 91 -1.23 5.48 19.87
N PRO A 92 -1.53 6.27 18.81
CA PRO A 92 -2.43 7.40 18.92
C PRO A 92 -3.83 6.96 19.34
N SER A 93 -4.61 7.88 19.92
CA SER A 93 -6.02 7.61 20.21
C SER A 93 -6.84 7.55 18.91
N MET A 94 -7.95 6.81 18.93
CA MET A 94 -8.82 6.63 17.76
C MET A 94 -9.24 7.96 17.11
N GLY A 95 -9.54 8.99 17.90
CA GLY A 95 -9.85 10.32 17.37
C GLY A 95 -8.70 10.95 16.59
N LYS A 96 -7.46 10.81 17.08
CA LYS A 96 -6.26 11.30 16.36
C LYS A 96 -6.02 10.51 15.08
N GLU A 97 -6.21 9.20 15.11
CA GLU A 97 -6.09 8.35 13.92
C GLU A 97 -7.09 8.77 12.83
N LEU A 98 -8.35 8.99 13.20
CA LEU A 98 -9.38 9.47 12.28
C LEU A 98 -9.07 10.87 11.74
N MET A 99 -8.56 11.78 12.57
CA MET A 99 -8.14 13.12 12.10
C MET A 99 -6.97 13.04 11.11
N MET A 100 -5.96 12.21 11.37
CA MET A 100 -4.83 12.01 10.46
C MET A 100 -5.31 11.45 9.11
N PHE A 101 -6.20 10.46 9.15
CA PHE A 101 -6.78 9.86 7.96
C PHE A 101 -7.66 10.83 7.17
N ALA A 102 -8.54 11.57 7.85
CA ALA A 102 -9.37 12.61 7.23
C ALA A 102 -8.52 13.74 6.63
N GLY A 103 -7.45 14.16 7.31
CA GLY A 103 -6.49 15.12 6.80
C GLY A 103 -5.81 14.63 5.52
N ALA A 104 -5.42 13.36 5.44
CA ALA A 104 -4.86 12.75 4.25
C ALA A 104 -5.87 12.71 3.06
N LEU A 105 -7.15 12.46 3.34
CA LEU A 105 -8.21 12.50 2.31
C LEU A 105 -8.38 13.91 1.75
N LEU A 106 -8.47 14.92 2.63
CA LEU A 106 -8.56 16.32 2.23
C LEU A 106 -7.31 16.79 1.48
N GLY A 107 -6.12 16.38 1.94
CA GLY A 107 -4.86 16.65 1.26
C GLY A 107 -4.82 16.06 -0.15
N THR A 108 -5.36 14.85 -0.34
CA THR A 108 -5.47 14.24 -1.67
C THR A 108 -6.40 15.02 -2.58
N LEU A 109 -7.58 15.41 -2.07
CA LEU A 109 -8.51 16.24 -2.83
C LEU A 109 -7.88 17.55 -3.29
N ALA A 110 -7.17 18.24 -2.39
CA ALA A 110 -6.46 19.48 -2.73
C ALA A 110 -5.35 19.24 -3.76
N LEU A 111 -4.60 18.15 -3.61
CA LEU A 111 -3.48 17.78 -4.48
C LEU A 111 -3.94 17.54 -5.92
N ILE A 112 -5.00 16.75 -6.12
CA ILE A 112 -5.47 16.40 -7.48
C ILE A 112 -6.36 17.48 -8.11
N SER A 113 -6.93 18.39 -7.32
CA SER A 113 -7.79 19.47 -7.83
C SER A 113 -7.00 20.68 -8.36
N THR A 114 -5.70 20.75 -8.07
CA THR A 114 -4.88 21.94 -8.38
C THR A 114 -4.05 21.74 -9.64
N LYS A 115 -4.38 22.46 -10.72
CA LYS A 115 -3.73 22.32 -12.05
C LYS A 115 -2.19 22.41 -12.04
N VAL A 116 -1.63 23.28 -11.19
CA VAL A 116 -0.16 23.43 -11.07
C VAL A 116 0.49 22.20 -10.41
N LEU A 117 -0.19 21.62 -9.42
CA LEU A 117 0.31 20.43 -8.73
C LEU A 117 0.23 19.18 -9.61
N VAL A 118 -0.73 19.12 -10.54
CA VAL A 118 -0.88 18.00 -11.48
C VAL A 118 0.39 17.76 -12.31
N THR A 119 1.09 18.81 -12.75
CA THR A 119 2.34 18.67 -13.52
C THR A 119 3.50 18.11 -12.66
N LEU A 120 3.52 18.41 -11.37
CA LEU A 120 4.56 17.95 -10.44
C LEU A 120 4.19 16.63 -9.75
N LEU A 121 2.98 16.15 -9.96
CA LEU A 121 2.38 15.02 -9.25
C LEU A 121 3.17 13.72 -9.42
N PRO A 122 3.66 13.35 -10.63
CA PRO A 122 4.55 12.20 -10.81
C PRO A 122 5.80 12.22 -9.92
N TYR A 123 6.48 13.37 -9.87
CA TYR A 123 7.69 13.55 -9.07
C TYR A 123 7.39 13.48 -7.59
N PHE A 124 6.27 14.07 -7.16
CA PHE A 124 5.81 13.99 -5.79
C PHE A 124 5.53 12.54 -5.37
N TYR A 125 4.86 11.74 -6.20
CA TYR A 125 4.60 10.33 -5.89
C TYR A 125 5.87 9.49 -5.76
N VAL A 126 6.85 9.69 -6.65
CA VAL A 126 8.15 9.02 -6.52
C VAL A 126 8.89 9.46 -5.26
N LEU A 127 8.89 10.76 -4.96
CA LEU A 127 9.51 11.28 -3.73
C LEU A 127 8.89 10.66 -2.47
N MET A 128 7.55 10.62 -2.40
CA MET A 128 6.84 9.97 -1.28
C MET A 128 7.21 8.49 -1.17
N TRP A 129 7.34 7.79 -2.30
CA TRP A 129 7.75 6.39 -2.31
C TRP A 129 9.21 6.18 -1.88
N VAL A 130 10.13 7.07 -2.28
CA VAL A 130 11.53 7.04 -1.83
C VAL A 130 11.61 7.24 -0.32
N MET A 131 10.88 8.21 0.24
CA MET A 131 10.82 8.40 1.69
C MET A 131 10.25 7.18 2.41
N PHE A 132 9.19 6.58 1.87
CA PHE A 132 8.64 5.34 2.41
C PHE A 132 9.63 4.19 2.36
N SER A 133 10.40 4.07 1.27
CA SER A 133 11.43 3.05 1.10
C SER A 133 12.54 3.17 2.15
N VAL A 134 12.97 4.39 2.49
CA VAL A 134 13.92 4.61 3.59
C VAL A 134 13.38 4.04 4.91
N TYR A 135 12.10 4.26 5.21
CA TYR A 135 11.46 3.68 6.38
C TYR A 135 11.36 2.15 6.30
N LEU A 136 11.06 1.59 5.12
CA LEU A 136 11.01 0.13 4.94
C LEU A 136 12.37 -0.54 5.09
N VAL A 137 13.47 0.11 4.68
CA VAL A 137 14.83 -0.36 4.98
C VAL A 137 15.05 -0.42 6.48
N TYR A 138 14.71 0.65 7.21
CA TYR A 138 14.77 0.65 8.68
C TYR A 138 13.92 -0.48 9.28
N PHE A 139 12.69 -0.65 8.81
CA PHE A 139 11.78 -1.70 9.25
C PHE A 139 12.34 -3.12 9.00
N ALA A 140 12.95 -3.34 7.84
CA ALA A 140 13.63 -4.60 7.49
C ALA A 140 14.85 -4.86 8.39
N VAL A 141 15.65 -3.83 8.69
CA VAL A 141 16.76 -3.95 9.65
C VAL A 141 16.25 -4.34 11.04
N ARG A 142 15.14 -3.75 11.50
CA ARG A 142 14.52 -4.13 12.78
C ARG A 142 14.07 -5.60 12.80
N LEU A 143 13.53 -6.11 11.69
CA LEU A 143 13.17 -7.53 11.54
C LEU A 143 14.38 -8.45 11.59
N ALA A 144 15.44 -8.12 10.85
CA ALA A 144 16.67 -8.89 10.84
C ALA A 144 17.31 -8.97 12.24
N ASN A 145 17.29 -7.86 12.98
CA ASN A 145 17.82 -7.79 14.35
C ASN A 145 17.09 -8.68 15.36
N VAL A 146 15.82 -9.03 15.10
CA VAL A 146 15.06 -9.98 15.94
C VAL A 146 15.04 -11.40 15.37
N GLY A 147 15.89 -11.69 14.38
CA GLY A 147 16.02 -13.00 13.74
C GLY A 147 15.00 -13.29 12.62
N GLU A 148 14.10 -12.35 12.30
CA GLU A 148 13.02 -12.52 11.32
C GLU A 148 13.49 -12.17 9.90
N SER A 149 14.60 -12.78 9.46
CA SER A 149 15.30 -12.44 8.22
C SER A 149 14.48 -12.70 6.95
N LEU A 150 13.64 -13.75 6.94
CA LEU A 150 12.77 -14.04 5.79
C LEU A 150 11.73 -12.93 5.57
N HIS A 151 11.15 -12.39 6.64
CA HIS A 151 10.24 -11.27 6.56
C HIS A 151 10.96 -9.98 6.15
N ALA A 152 12.19 -9.76 6.63
CA ALA A 152 13.02 -8.64 6.17
C ALA A 152 13.28 -8.69 4.66
N ILE A 153 13.68 -9.85 4.13
CA ILE A 153 13.91 -10.04 2.68
C ILE A 153 12.62 -9.81 1.89
N GLY A 154 11.49 -10.37 2.34
CA GLY A 154 10.21 -10.19 1.67
C GLY A 154 9.76 -8.72 1.61
N VAL A 155 9.96 -7.97 2.69
CA VAL A 155 9.70 -6.51 2.70
C VAL A 155 10.62 -5.80 1.70
N MET A 156 11.91 -6.14 1.65
CA MET A 156 12.86 -5.52 0.72
C MET A 156 12.54 -5.81 -0.74
N ILE A 157 12.15 -7.06 -1.07
CA ILE A 157 11.72 -7.42 -2.43
C ILE A 157 10.47 -6.62 -2.82
N GLY A 158 9.46 -6.58 -1.93
CA GLY A 158 8.24 -5.82 -2.17
C GLY A 158 8.52 -4.32 -2.35
N MET A 159 9.37 -3.75 -1.51
CA MET A 159 9.79 -2.35 -1.59
C MET A 159 10.47 -2.03 -2.94
N LEU A 160 11.44 -2.84 -3.35
CA LEU A 160 12.18 -2.63 -4.61
C LEU A 160 11.27 -2.79 -5.83
N ALA A 161 10.40 -3.81 -5.83
CA ALA A 161 9.41 -4.01 -6.88
C ALA A 161 8.45 -2.81 -6.95
N SER A 162 7.89 -2.38 -5.82
CA SER A 162 6.99 -1.23 -5.78
C SER A 162 7.68 0.09 -6.14
N LEU A 163 8.96 0.28 -5.80
CA LEU A 163 9.74 1.45 -6.24
C LEU A 163 9.93 1.44 -7.75
N THR A 164 10.19 0.27 -8.32
CA THR A 164 10.25 0.09 -9.78
C THR A 164 8.91 0.47 -10.40
N ILE A 165 7.78 -0.03 -9.84
CA ILE A 165 6.43 0.35 -10.28
C ILE A 165 6.20 1.86 -10.19
N ALA A 166 6.58 2.49 -9.08
CA ALA A 166 6.41 3.94 -8.89
C ALA A 166 7.19 4.76 -9.93
N CYS A 167 8.41 4.34 -10.27
CA CYS A 167 9.22 4.98 -11.30
C CYS A 167 8.64 4.78 -12.71
N ILE A 168 8.12 3.59 -13.03
CA ILE A 168 7.56 3.36 -14.38
C ILE A 168 6.17 4.00 -14.54
N TYR A 169 5.37 4.10 -13.47
CA TYR A 169 3.96 4.54 -13.50
C TYR A 169 3.74 5.76 -14.39
N ASP A 170 4.51 6.83 -14.15
CA ASP A 170 4.30 8.12 -14.80
C ASP A 170 5.43 8.55 -15.74
N PHE A 171 6.57 7.84 -15.73
CA PHE A 171 7.77 8.26 -16.47
C PHE A 171 8.12 7.34 -17.65
N TYR A 172 7.67 6.07 -17.66
CA TYR A 172 8.08 5.10 -18.67
C TYR A 172 6.90 4.28 -19.16
N LYS A 173 6.69 4.26 -20.48
CA LYS A 173 5.73 3.33 -21.08
C LYS A 173 6.39 1.98 -21.32
N ILE A 174 5.81 0.90 -20.79
CA ILE A 174 6.28 -0.46 -21.06
C ILE A 174 6.04 -0.77 -22.56
N PRO A 175 7.05 -1.22 -23.33
CA PRO A 175 6.84 -1.60 -24.72
C PRO A 175 5.81 -2.73 -24.83
N GLY A 176 4.78 -2.53 -25.67
CA GLY A 176 3.73 -3.53 -25.89
C GLY A 176 2.67 -3.63 -24.79
N ASP A 177 2.63 -2.70 -23.83
CA ASP A 177 1.69 -2.67 -22.69
C ASP A 177 0.21 -2.81 -23.09
N ASP A 178 -0.15 -2.19 -24.21
CA ASP A 178 -1.51 -2.18 -24.75
C ASP A 178 -1.95 -3.58 -25.25
N SER A 179 -0.98 -4.44 -25.56
CA SER A 179 -1.20 -5.77 -26.16
C SER A 179 -0.80 -6.95 -25.27
N ASN A 180 0.08 -6.73 -24.29
CA ASN A 180 0.61 -7.81 -23.47
C ASN A 180 -0.40 -8.25 -22.39
N VAL A 181 -0.67 -9.55 -22.35
CA VAL A 181 -1.64 -10.14 -21.41
C VAL A 181 -1.13 -10.16 -19.97
N LEU A 182 0.15 -10.49 -19.76
CA LEU A 182 0.73 -10.72 -18.43
C LEU A 182 1.69 -9.61 -17.98
N LEU A 183 2.58 -9.19 -18.87
CA LEU A 183 3.61 -8.19 -18.58
C LEU A 183 3.13 -6.79 -18.98
N ASN A 184 1.91 -6.46 -18.57
CA ASN A 184 1.41 -5.09 -18.64
C ASN A 184 1.48 -4.40 -17.28
N PHE A 185 1.52 -3.08 -17.32
CA PHE A 185 1.71 -2.20 -16.19
C PHE A 185 0.72 -2.50 -15.06
N TYR A 186 -0.58 -2.57 -15.37
CA TYR A 186 -1.61 -2.77 -14.35
C TYR A 186 -1.48 -4.13 -13.66
N VAL A 187 -1.20 -5.22 -14.40
CA VAL A 187 -0.98 -6.54 -13.78
C VAL A 187 0.22 -6.50 -12.85
N LEU A 188 1.34 -5.93 -13.31
CA LEU A 188 2.56 -5.81 -12.50
C LEU A 188 2.33 -4.93 -11.26
N ALA A 189 1.66 -3.79 -11.41
CA ALA A 189 1.35 -2.89 -10.32
C ALA A 189 0.44 -3.57 -9.28
N LEU A 190 -0.72 -4.07 -9.69
CA LEU A 190 -1.72 -4.68 -8.80
C LEU A 190 -1.17 -5.89 -8.04
N THR A 191 -0.40 -6.75 -8.71
CA THR A 191 0.22 -7.93 -8.07
C THR A 191 1.33 -7.54 -7.11
N THR A 192 2.15 -6.54 -7.45
CA THR A 192 3.21 -6.01 -6.58
C THR A 192 2.62 -5.38 -5.32
N TRP A 193 1.57 -4.56 -5.46
CA TRP A 193 0.85 -4.00 -4.33
C TRP A 193 0.23 -5.09 -3.46
N ALA A 194 -0.40 -6.09 -4.08
CA ALA A 194 -0.99 -7.21 -3.35
C ALA A 194 0.05 -8.00 -2.54
N TYR A 195 1.25 -8.22 -3.12
CA TYR A 195 2.39 -8.84 -2.44
C TYR A 195 2.87 -8.02 -1.24
N LEU A 196 3.02 -6.71 -1.41
CA LEU A 196 3.52 -5.81 -0.38
C LEU A 196 2.55 -5.76 0.83
N LEU A 197 1.24 -5.67 0.58
CA LEU A 197 0.22 -5.66 1.65
C LEU A 197 0.31 -6.92 2.54
N VAL A 198 0.50 -8.08 1.92
CA VAL A 198 0.64 -9.37 2.63
C VAL A 198 1.91 -9.38 3.46
N HIS A 199 3.04 -8.98 2.86
CA HIS A 199 4.34 -9.02 3.53
C HIS A 199 4.43 -8.04 4.68
N LEU A 200 3.90 -6.82 4.53
CA LEU A 200 3.84 -5.85 5.61
C LEU A 200 2.99 -6.35 6.78
N TYR A 201 1.89 -7.05 6.53
CA TYR A 201 1.10 -7.66 7.60
C TYR A 201 1.89 -8.74 8.37
N TYR A 202 2.51 -9.69 7.68
CA TYR A 202 3.26 -10.74 8.36
C TYR A 202 4.50 -10.22 9.06
N ALA A 203 5.20 -9.26 8.46
CA ALA A 203 6.34 -8.58 9.06
C ALA A 203 5.93 -7.77 10.31
N TYR A 204 4.79 -7.08 10.27
CA TYR A 204 4.21 -6.45 11.46
C TYR A 204 3.99 -7.46 12.58
N CYS A 205 3.36 -8.60 12.26
CA CYS A 205 3.10 -9.66 13.23
C CYS A 205 4.40 -10.24 13.81
N ALA A 206 5.44 -10.38 13.00
CA ALA A 206 6.74 -10.87 13.44
C ALA A 206 7.39 -9.97 14.49
N LEU A 207 7.44 -8.66 14.24
CA LEU A 207 7.93 -7.70 15.22
C LEU A 207 7.04 -7.63 16.46
N GLU A 208 5.71 -7.71 16.30
CA GLU A 208 4.79 -7.74 17.43
C GLU A 208 5.05 -8.94 18.35
N ARG A 209 5.22 -10.14 17.79
CA ARG A 209 5.58 -11.35 18.55
C ARG A 209 6.93 -11.21 19.25
N ALA A 210 7.95 -10.71 18.55
CA ALA A 210 9.28 -10.52 19.12
C ALA A 210 9.25 -9.57 20.33
N LYS A 211 8.48 -8.48 20.26
CA LYS A 211 8.28 -7.56 21.41
C LYS A 211 7.55 -8.22 22.56
N GLY A 212 6.50 -8.99 22.28
CA GLY A 212 5.79 -9.75 23.30
C GLY A 212 6.72 -10.73 24.04
N ALA A 213 7.55 -11.46 23.30
CA ALA A 213 8.52 -12.39 23.87
C ALA A 213 9.56 -11.67 24.76
N MET A 214 10.10 -10.54 24.31
CA MET A 214 11.04 -9.74 25.10
C MET A 214 10.40 -9.20 26.40
N ALA A 215 9.15 -8.74 26.35
CA ALA A 215 8.46 -8.24 27.53
C ALA A 215 8.26 -9.33 28.60
N VAL A 216 7.94 -10.58 28.18
CA VAL A 216 7.82 -11.72 29.09
C VAL A 216 9.15 -12.09 29.73
N LEU A 217 10.27 -12.02 28.99
CA LEU A 217 11.60 -12.30 29.52
C LEU A 217 12.07 -11.25 30.54
N GLN A 218 11.69 -9.98 30.39
CA GLN A 218 12.04 -8.92 31.34
C GLN A 218 11.25 -8.97 32.66
N THR A 219 10.11 -9.68 32.68
CA THR A 219 9.27 -9.83 33.89
C THR A 219 9.60 -11.07 34.73
N ARG A 220 10.61 -11.85 34.35
CA ARG A 220 11.12 -13.02 35.10
C ARG A 220 12.47 -12.69 35.72
#